data_AF-A0A1B1S8A3-F1
#
_entry.id   AF-A0A1B1S8A3-F1
#
_cell.length_a   1.000
_cell.length_b   1.000
_cell.length_c   1.000
_cell.angle_alpha   90.00
_cell.angle_beta   90.00
_cell.angle_gamma   90.00
#
_symmetry.space_group_name_H-M   'P 1'
#
loop_
_entity.id
_entity.type
_entity.pdbx_description
1 polymer ?
#
loop_
_entity_poly.entity_id
_entity_poly.type
_entity_poly.pdbx_seq_one_letter_code
_entity_poly.pdbx_strand_id
1 'polypeptide(L)'
;MSLKHIADSACVGVVDIETPLIVTEKVEYIGDMAFCCGDFDVDMSQAKSLTHIGVKAMYAMSAKEIVVPESVKEVGELAFGPALEVLKTLDYEGATVCLFPPYYISSGRFVREYTKDVSYQAEVCLERLVSKNPEPPAIVMEYKRDEDTGELTDEPLRTEPILCHPEFSSRIPLYVPDGSVDAYRSAPGWKNFTQIYTLSDLEASGIDNVSSDIQAVETGRYDINGRPVDGEYRGVVVVRYSDGSVRKELAR
;
A
#
# COMPACT_ATOMS: atom_id res chain seq x y z
N MET A 1 -18.65 17.95 -7.29
CA MET A 1 -17.55 17.42 -8.11
C MET A 1 -17.08 16.15 -7.42
N SER A 2 -16.91 15.03 -8.13
CA SER A 2 -16.37 13.79 -7.57
C SER A 2 -14.90 13.65 -7.94
N LEU A 3 -14.09 13.13 -7.02
CA LEU A 3 -12.71 12.76 -7.30
C LEU A 3 -12.70 11.63 -8.36
N LYS A 4 -11.83 11.78 -9.37
CA LYS A 4 -11.62 10.81 -10.46
C LYS A 4 -10.16 10.35 -10.52
N HIS A 5 -9.22 11.29 -10.46
CA HIS A 5 -7.80 10.99 -10.47
C HIS A 5 -7.19 11.40 -9.13
N ILE A 6 -6.41 10.50 -8.52
CA ILE A 6 -5.44 10.85 -7.49
C ILE A 6 -4.15 11.19 -8.24
N ALA A 7 -3.67 12.43 -8.09
CA ALA A 7 -2.58 12.97 -8.88
C ALA A 7 -1.22 12.36 -8.50
N ASP A 8 -0.24 12.55 -9.38
CA ASP A 8 1.15 12.18 -9.12
C ASP A 8 1.63 12.83 -7.81
N SER A 9 2.33 12.05 -6.99
CA SER A 9 2.88 12.46 -5.70
C SER A 9 1.88 13.04 -4.67
N ALA A 10 0.57 12.81 -4.82
CA ALA A 10 -0.47 13.49 -4.03
C ALA A 10 -0.37 13.37 -2.49
N CYS A 11 0.14 12.25 -1.97
CA CYS A 11 0.25 11.93 -0.55
C CYS A 11 1.66 11.41 -0.18
N VAL A 12 2.71 11.90 -0.85
CA VAL A 12 4.09 11.46 -0.61
C VAL A 12 4.55 11.78 0.81
N GLY A 13 5.10 10.78 1.51
CA GLY A 13 5.64 10.94 2.86
C GLY A 13 4.62 11.34 3.92
N VAL A 14 3.33 11.07 3.70
CA VAL A 14 2.27 11.32 4.69
C VAL A 14 2.28 10.18 5.73
N VAL A 15 2.43 10.54 7.00
CA VAL A 15 2.64 9.60 8.12
C VAL A 15 1.72 9.85 9.33
N ASP A 16 0.60 10.54 9.11
CA ASP A 16 -0.31 10.99 10.17
C ASP A 16 -1.77 10.80 9.72
N ILE A 17 -2.16 9.53 9.53
CA ILE A 17 -3.55 9.14 9.22
C ILE A 17 -3.99 7.99 10.14
N GLU A 18 -4.90 8.27 11.08
CA GLU A 18 -5.44 7.26 12.02
C GLU A 18 -6.39 6.21 11.36
N THR A 19 -6.64 6.32 10.06
CA THR A 19 -7.62 5.50 9.31
C THR A 19 -7.11 5.19 7.90
N PRO A 20 -7.47 4.04 7.29
CA PRO A 20 -7.12 3.74 5.90
C PRO A 20 -7.58 4.81 4.91
N LEU A 21 -6.78 5.05 3.87
CA LEU A 21 -7.15 5.93 2.76
C LEU A 21 -8.12 5.21 1.81
N ILE A 22 -9.39 5.62 1.82
CA ILE A 22 -10.46 4.96 1.06
C ILE A 22 -10.50 5.46 -0.39
N VAL A 23 -10.18 4.57 -1.34
CA VAL A 23 -10.29 4.82 -2.78
C VAL A 23 -11.73 4.55 -3.23
N THR A 24 -12.51 5.62 -3.37
CA THR A 24 -13.96 5.52 -3.67
C THR A 24 -14.26 5.01 -5.09
N GLU A 25 -15.49 4.51 -5.30
CA GLU A 25 -15.99 3.94 -6.56
C GLU A 25 -15.77 4.77 -7.84
N LYS A 26 -15.56 6.09 -7.72
CA LYS A 26 -15.41 7.04 -8.84
C LYS A 26 -13.96 7.36 -9.19
N VAL A 27 -12.98 6.84 -8.44
CA VAL A 27 -11.56 6.96 -8.78
C VAL A 27 -11.26 6.01 -9.93
N GLU A 28 -10.71 6.56 -11.02
CA GLU A 28 -10.38 5.89 -12.27
C GLU A 28 -8.87 5.70 -12.44
N TYR A 29 -8.08 6.54 -11.76
CA TYR A 29 -6.63 6.69 -11.92
C TYR A 29 -5.95 7.03 -10.59
N ILE A 30 -4.84 6.35 -10.28
CA ILE A 30 -3.88 6.71 -9.23
C ILE A 30 -2.54 6.99 -9.92
N GLY A 31 -1.98 8.18 -9.75
CA GLY A 31 -0.78 8.64 -10.44
C GLY A 31 0.56 8.15 -9.89
N ASP A 32 1.63 8.59 -10.54
CA ASP A 32 3.00 8.19 -10.24
C ASP A 32 3.41 8.65 -8.83
N MET A 33 3.97 7.74 -8.04
CA MET A 33 4.38 7.97 -6.64
C MET A 33 3.25 8.51 -5.73
N ALA A 34 1.97 8.38 -6.10
CA ALA A 34 0.85 9.01 -5.40
C ALA A 34 0.79 8.81 -3.87
N PHE A 35 1.22 7.65 -3.36
CA PHE A 35 1.29 7.31 -1.94
C PHE A 35 2.70 6.92 -1.48
N CYS A 36 3.74 7.30 -2.25
CA CYS A 36 5.12 6.87 -2.00
C CYS A 36 5.62 7.32 -0.61
N CYS A 37 6.27 6.41 0.13
CA CYS A 37 6.68 6.60 1.52
C CYS A 37 5.53 6.88 2.51
N GLY A 38 4.28 6.50 2.19
CA GLY A 38 3.13 6.67 3.08
C GLY A 38 3.08 5.68 4.24
N ASP A 39 2.87 6.17 5.46
CA ASP A 39 2.64 5.35 6.66
C ASP A 39 1.13 5.26 6.96
N PHE A 40 0.40 4.53 6.10
CA PHE A 40 -1.04 4.29 6.17
C PHE A 40 -1.46 3.11 5.28
N ASP A 41 -2.55 2.43 5.61
CA ASP A 41 -3.19 1.43 4.72
C ASP A 41 -4.05 2.11 3.64
N VAL A 42 -4.23 1.46 2.47
CA VAL A 42 -5.08 1.94 1.37
C VAL A 42 -6.23 0.96 1.11
N ASP A 43 -7.46 1.40 1.35
CA ASP A 43 -8.66 0.59 1.09
C ASP A 43 -9.15 0.82 -0.36
N MET A 44 -9.01 -0.21 -1.19
CA MET A 44 -9.51 -0.22 -2.58
C MET A 44 -10.76 -1.09 -2.77
N SER A 45 -11.39 -1.59 -1.71
CA SER A 45 -12.59 -2.45 -1.77
C SER A 45 -13.73 -1.87 -2.60
N GLN A 46 -13.91 -0.55 -2.55
CA GLN A 46 -14.96 0.16 -3.28
C GLN A 46 -14.53 0.66 -4.66
N ALA A 47 -13.26 0.55 -5.05
CA ALA A 47 -12.63 1.24 -6.19
C ALA A 47 -12.99 0.69 -7.58
N LYS A 48 -14.27 0.39 -7.82
CA LYS A 48 -14.83 -0.33 -8.99
C LYS A 48 -14.60 0.34 -10.36
N SER A 49 -14.17 1.61 -10.40
CA SER A 49 -13.78 2.30 -11.66
C SER A 49 -12.27 2.39 -11.85
N LEU A 50 -11.45 1.97 -10.88
CA LEU A 50 -9.99 2.16 -10.89
C LEU A 50 -9.37 1.27 -11.98
N THR A 51 -8.76 1.88 -12.99
CA THR A 51 -8.16 1.17 -14.12
C THR A 51 -6.64 1.20 -14.15
N HIS A 52 -6.01 2.19 -13.50
CA HIS A 52 -4.58 2.43 -13.57
C HIS A 52 -4.01 2.81 -12.20
N ILE A 53 -2.87 2.21 -11.85
CA ILE A 53 -2.03 2.53 -10.69
C ILE A 53 -0.64 2.90 -11.22
N GLY A 54 -0.15 4.10 -10.95
CA GLY A 54 1.07 4.65 -11.56
C GLY A 54 2.40 4.00 -11.11
N VAL A 55 3.49 4.42 -11.75
CA VAL A 55 4.87 4.01 -11.44
C VAL A 55 5.19 4.39 -10.00
N LYS A 56 5.68 3.43 -9.22
CA LYS A 56 6.01 3.59 -7.78
C LYS A 56 4.85 4.11 -6.91
N ALA A 57 3.60 3.98 -7.34
CA ALA A 57 2.45 4.60 -6.68
C ALA A 57 2.29 4.24 -5.19
N MET A 58 2.60 3.01 -4.79
CA MET A 58 2.61 2.53 -3.39
C MET A 58 4.01 2.05 -2.95
N TYR A 59 5.05 2.64 -3.55
CA TYR A 59 6.44 2.33 -3.21
C TYR A 59 6.77 2.81 -1.78
N ALA A 60 7.52 2.00 -1.03
CA ALA A 60 7.95 2.32 0.34
C ALA A 60 6.83 2.56 1.37
N MET A 61 5.60 2.07 1.12
CA MET A 61 4.51 2.17 2.10
C MET A 61 4.65 1.18 3.26
N SER A 62 4.04 1.52 4.40
CA SER A 62 3.93 0.61 5.56
C SER A 62 2.75 -0.37 5.50
N ALA A 63 1.88 -0.25 4.48
CA ALA A 63 0.67 -1.06 4.32
C ALA A 63 0.96 -2.58 4.36
N LYS A 64 0.17 -3.31 5.16
CA LYS A 64 0.38 -4.75 5.41
C LYS A 64 -0.18 -5.67 4.34
N GLU A 65 -1.28 -5.25 3.73
CA GLU A 65 -1.96 -5.95 2.64
C GLU A 65 -2.35 -4.92 1.60
N ILE A 66 -2.14 -5.23 0.33
CA ILE A 66 -2.65 -4.43 -0.79
C ILE A 66 -3.58 -5.34 -1.60
N VAL A 67 -4.83 -4.91 -1.77
CA VAL A 67 -5.85 -5.64 -2.53
C VAL A 67 -6.14 -4.91 -3.85
N VAL A 68 -5.52 -5.36 -4.92
CA VAL A 68 -5.72 -4.82 -6.28
C VAL A 68 -7.11 -5.25 -6.78
N PRO A 69 -8.04 -4.32 -7.09
CA PRO A 69 -9.39 -4.66 -7.50
C PRO A 69 -9.45 -5.08 -8.98
N GLU A 70 -10.43 -5.94 -9.31
CA GLU A 70 -10.64 -6.54 -10.64
C GLU A 70 -10.74 -5.52 -11.80
N SER A 71 -11.11 -4.27 -11.51
CA SER A 71 -11.20 -3.19 -12.49
C SER A 71 -9.85 -2.71 -13.04
N VAL A 72 -8.74 -2.98 -12.33
CA VAL A 72 -7.38 -2.54 -12.70
C VAL A 72 -6.92 -3.27 -13.96
N LYS A 73 -6.32 -2.50 -14.88
CA LYS A 73 -5.81 -2.97 -16.18
C LYS A 73 -4.32 -2.71 -16.32
N GLU A 74 -3.84 -1.66 -15.67
CA GLU A 74 -2.47 -1.17 -15.74
C GLU A 74 -1.93 -0.92 -14.34
N VAL A 75 -0.71 -1.37 -14.07
CA VAL A 75 0.04 -1.11 -12.84
C VAL A 75 1.46 -0.68 -13.21
N GLY A 76 1.98 0.39 -12.63
CA GLY A 76 3.30 0.91 -12.95
C GLY A 76 4.45 0.08 -12.37
N GLU A 77 5.62 0.24 -12.97
CA GLU A 77 6.84 -0.39 -12.48
C GLU A 77 7.14 0.03 -11.02
N LEU A 78 7.58 -0.93 -10.21
CA LEU A 78 7.81 -0.78 -8.76
C LEU A 78 6.60 -0.25 -7.94
N ALA A 79 5.37 -0.35 -8.45
CA ALA A 79 4.18 0.15 -7.75
C ALA A 79 3.97 -0.48 -6.36
N PHE A 80 4.31 -1.77 -6.17
CA PHE A 80 4.18 -2.47 -4.89
C PHE A 80 5.54 -3.00 -4.42
N GLY A 81 6.17 -2.36 -3.43
CA GLY A 81 7.39 -2.88 -2.83
C GLY A 81 8.04 -1.96 -1.80
N PRO A 82 8.77 -2.51 -0.81
CA PRO A 82 9.48 -1.71 0.18
C PRO A 82 10.71 -1.02 -0.44
N ALA A 83 11.02 0.20 0.03
CA ALA A 83 12.30 0.84 -0.26
C ALA A 83 13.39 0.25 0.63
N LEU A 84 14.28 -0.55 0.05
CA LEU A 84 15.42 -1.14 0.76
C LEU A 84 16.74 -1.03 0.00
N GLU A 85 17.16 0.20 -0.33
CA GLU A 85 18.55 0.58 -0.02
C GLU A 85 18.83 2.08 0.22
N VAL A 86 17.95 2.82 0.94
CA VAL A 86 18.29 4.21 1.39
C VAL A 86 18.02 4.45 2.87
N LEU A 87 18.66 3.67 3.73
CA LEU A 87 18.85 3.97 5.17
C LEU A 87 20.32 3.81 5.60
N LYS A 88 21.25 4.38 4.82
CA LYS A 88 22.69 4.50 5.19
C LYS A 88 23.28 5.91 5.07
N THR A 89 22.54 6.90 4.57
CA THR A 89 23.00 8.29 4.47
C THR A 89 21.81 9.25 4.58
N LEU A 90 21.80 10.11 5.60
CA LEU A 90 20.76 11.09 5.93
C LEU A 90 21.45 12.25 6.69
N ASP A 91 21.47 13.48 6.16
CA ASP A 91 22.51 14.49 6.48
C ASP A 91 21.99 15.79 7.19
N TYR A 92 22.16 15.94 8.51
CA TYR A 92 22.27 17.14 9.40
C TYR A 92 21.32 18.38 9.65
N GLU A 93 20.44 18.98 8.81
CA GLU A 93 19.63 20.22 9.17
C GLU A 93 18.17 19.99 9.66
N GLY A 94 17.15 19.83 8.79
CA GLY A 94 15.80 19.38 9.23
C GLY A 94 14.62 19.62 8.28
N ALA A 95 14.46 18.78 7.25
CA ALA A 95 13.29 18.77 6.36
C ALA A 95 12.86 17.34 5.99
N THR A 96 11.58 17.13 5.66
CA THR A 96 11.08 15.83 5.18
C THR A 96 11.56 15.61 3.74
N VAL A 97 12.58 14.77 3.57
CA VAL A 97 13.14 14.45 2.25
C VAL A 97 12.94 12.96 1.96
N CYS A 98 12.10 12.65 0.98
CA CYS A 98 12.06 11.33 0.38
C CYS A 98 13.34 11.12 -0.44
N LEU A 99 14.28 10.31 0.08
CA LEU A 99 15.54 10.03 -0.61
C LEU A 99 15.38 8.98 -1.72
N PHE A 100 14.70 9.38 -2.80
CA PHE A 100 14.93 8.79 -4.13
C PHE A 100 14.99 9.92 -5.16
N PRO A 101 16.13 10.13 -5.85
CA PRO A 101 16.21 11.04 -6.98
C PRO A 101 15.52 10.44 -8.23
N PRO A 102 15.09 11.26 -9.21
CA PRO A 102 15.40 12.69 -9.34
C PRO A 102 14.22 13.62 -9.03
N TYR A 103 14.19 14.16 -7.81
CA TYR A 103 13.69 15.51 -7.59
C TYR A 103 14.86 16.44 -7.26
N TYR A 104 15.30 17.22 -8.25
CA TYR A 104 16.30 18.27 -8.05
C TYR A 104 15.69 19.42 -7.25
N ILE A 105 15.79 19.36 -5.92
CA ILE A 105 15.46 20.50 -5.06
C ILE A 105 16.65 21.46 -5.07
N SER A 106 16.60 22.48 -5.93
CA SER A 106 17.67 23.46 -6.16
C SER A 106 17.90 24.47 -5.02
N SER A 107 17.41 24.18 -3.81
CA SER A 107 17.55 25.02 -2.62
C SER A 107 18.36 24.29 -1.53
N GLY A 108 19.64 24.61 -1.42
CA GLY A 108 20.55 23.99 -0.46
C GLY A 108 20.12 24.17 1.00
N ARG A 109 19.62 23.07 1.58
CA ARG A 109 19.41 22.82 3.01
C ARG A 109 19.77 21.39 3.30
N PHE A 110 20.20 21.12 4.52
CA PHE A 110 20.55 19.76 4.94
C PHE A 110 19.28 19.03 5.52
N VAL A 111 19.31 17.71 5.64
CA VAL A 111 18.28 16.76 6.15
C VAL A 111 18.45 16.40 7.65
N ARG A 112 18.81 15.18 8.13
CA ARG A 112 19.25 14.96 9.55
C ARG A 112 19.92 13.62 9.95
N GLU A 113 20.83 13.67 10.93
CA GLU A 113 21.26 12.50 11.72
C GLU A 113 20.19 12.16 12.78
N TYR A 114 19.34 11.19 12.48
CA TYR A 114 18.33 10.64 13.41
C TYR A 114 18.97 9.60 14.35
N THR A 115 18.46 9.50 15.58
CA THR A 115 19.21 8.89 16.68
C THR A 115 19.33 7.37 16.60
N LYS A 116 20.51 6.91 17.04
CA LYS A 116 21.09 5.55 17.06
C LYS A 116 20.22 4.41 17.65
N ASP A 117 19.05 4.72 18.20
CA ASP A 117 18.15 3.78 18.87
C ASP A 117 16.83 3.53 18.10
N VAL A 118 16.53 4.28 17.03
CA VAL A 118 15.40 3.96 16.16
C VAL A 118 15.84 2.95 15.11
N SER A 119 15.83 1.68 15.47
CA SER A 119 15.93 0.60 14.48
C SER A 119 14.65 0.52 13.66
N TYR A 120 14.56 1.33 12.60
CA TYR A 120 13.80 0.95 11.42
C TYR A 120 14.45 -0.31 10.85
N GLN A 121 13.97 -1.46 11.34
CA GLN A 121 14.35 -2.76 10.80
C GLN A 121 13.97 -2.81 9.32
N ALA A 122 14.74 -3.57 8.54
CA ALA A 122 14.42 -3.92 7.16
C ALA A 122 13.27 -4.95 7.06
N GLU A 123 12.27 -4.79 7.91
CA GLU A 123 11.08 -5.62 7.96
C GLU A 123 10.13 -5.16 6.87
N VAL A 124 9.88 -6.06 5.92
CA VAL A 124 8.95 -5.85 4.81
C VAL A 124 7.55 -5.71 5.40
N CYS A 125 7.02 -4.49 5.44
CA CYS A 125 5.72 -4.23 6.04
C CYS A 125 4.58 -4.94 5.29
N LEU A 126 4.69 -5.01 3.96
CA LEU A 126 3.76 -5.72 3.06
C LEU A 126 3.86 -7.24 3.27
N GLU A 127 2.99 -7.78 4.12
CA GLU A 127 2.93 -9.20 4.45
C GLU A 127 2.35 -10.04 3.30
N ARG A 128 1.48 -9.48 2.45
CA ARG A 128 0.95 -10.13 1.24
C ARG A 128 0.45 -9.14 0.19
N LEU A 129 0.42 -9.59 -1.06
CA LEU A 129 -0.28 -8.91 -2.17
C LEU A 129 -1.48 -9.76 -2.60
N VAL A 130 -2.64 -9.14 -2.79
CA VAL A 130 -3.84 -9.81 -3.31
C VAL A 130 -4.22 -9.14 -4.62
N SER A 131 -4.35 -9.91 -5.69
CA SER A 131 -4.93 -9.45 -6.94
C SER A 131 -6.29 -10.12 -7.14
N LYS A 132 -7.33 -9.33 -7.41
CA LYS A 132 -8.67 -9.85 -7.72
C LYS A 132 -8.89 -10.03 -9.23
N ASN A 133 -7.94 -9.62 -10.07
CA ASN A 133 -8.04 -9.64 -11.53
C ASN A 133 -7.78 -11.08 -12.07
N PRO A 134 -8.73 -11.70 -12.82
CA PRO A 134 -8.55 -13.04 -13.37
C PRO A 134 -7.40 -13.18 -14.39
N GLU A 135 -7.08 -12.09 -15.09
CA GLU A 135 -5.87 -11.95 -15.90
C GLU A 135 -4.95 -10.91 -15.24
N PRO A 136 -3.61 -11.08 -15.26
CA PRO A 136 -2.67 -10.13 -14.68
C PRO A 136 -2.72 -8.77 -15.38
N PRO A 137 -2.90 -7.65 -14.64
CA PRO A 137 -2.77 -6.30 -15.18
C PRO A 137 -1.44 -6.07 -15.93
N ALA A 138 -1.49 -5.32 -17.02
CA ALA A 138 -0.30 -4.95 -17.78
C ALA A 138 0.63 -4.04 -16.96
N ILE A 139 1.94 -4.22 -17.10
CA ILE A 139 2.91 -3.35 -16.41
C ILE A 139 3.32 -2.17 -17.29
N VAL A 140 3.17 -0.96 -16.76
CA VAL A 140 3.66 0.28 -17.38
C VAL A 140 5.10 0.50 -16.93
N MET A 141 6.05 0.54 -17.88
CA MET A 141 7.49 0.69 -17.60
C MET A 141 7.81 2.02 -16.93
N GLU A 142 8.85 2.07 -16.10
CA GLU A 142 9.57 3.32 -15.86
C GLU A 142 10.42 3.66 -17.10
N TYR A 143 10.42 4.93 -17.50
CA TYR A 143 11.17 5.43 -18.65
C TYR A 143 12.40 6.21 -18.21
N LYS A 144 13.46 6.19 -19.03
CA LYS A 144 14.66 6.99 -18.79
C LYS A 144 14.33 8.48 -18.92
N ARG A 145 15.10 9.29 -18.19
CA ARG A 145 15.15 10.74 -18.38
C ARG A 145 16.41 11.12 -19.12
N ASP A 146 16.30 12.12 -19.96
CA ASP A 146 17.44 12.76 -20.62
C ASP A 146 18.34 13.43 -19.57
N GLU A 147 19.66 13.25 -19.69
CA GLU A 147 20.62 13.66 -18.64
C GLU A 147 20.85 15.17 -18.57
N ASP A 148 20.67 15.89 -19.69
CA ASP A 148 20.87 17.34 -19.78
C ASP A 148 19.61 18.14 -19.43
N THR A 149 18.41 17.60 -19.72
CA THR A 149 17.11 18.30 -19.56
C THR A 149 16.23 17.74 -18.44
N GLY A 150 16.36 16.47 -18.08
CA GLY A 150 15.49 15.78 -17.11
C GLY A 150 14.10 15.38 -17.64
N GLU A 151 13.80 15.67 -18.91
CA GLU A 151 12.55 15.25 -19.57
C GLU A 151 12.50 13.73 -19.75
N LEU A 152 11.30 13.15 -19.80
CA LEU A 152 11.11 11.72 -20.07
C LEU A 152 11.40 11.41 -21.54
N THR A 153 12.06 10.27 -21.78
CA THR A 153 12.35 9.75 -23.13
C THR A 153 11.45 8.56 -23.45
N ASP A 154 11.33 8.21 -24.73
CA ASP A 154 10.65 6.98 -25.16
C ASP A 154 11.44 5.68 -24.85
N GLU A 155 12.66 5.77 -24.29
CA GLU A 155 13.45 4.59 -23.93
C GLU A 155 13.10 4.10 -22.52
N PRO A 156 12.67 2.83 -22.34
CA PRO A 156 12.38 2.29 -21.02
C PRO A 156 13.68 2.15 -20.20
N LEU A 157 13.56 2.31 -18.88
CA LEU A 157 14.67 2.19 -17.94
C LEU A 157 15.24 0.76 -17.88
N ARG A 158 14.42 -0.24 -18.25
CA ARG A 158 14.74 -1.68 -18.22
C ARG A 158 14.16 -2.38 -19.45
N THR A 159 14.68 -3.56 -19.78
CA THR A 159 14.16 -4.40 -20.87
C THR A 159 12.98 -5.29 -20.47
N GLU A 160 12.75 -5.44 -19.16
CA GLU A 160 11.74 -6.29 -18.53
C GLU A 160 11.19 -5.53 -17.30
N PRO A 161 9.86 -5.42 -17.12
CA PRO A 161 9.28 -4.70 -16.00
C PRO A 161 9.48 -5.43 -14.67
N ILE A 162 9.74 -4.66 -13.61
CA ILE A 162 9.85 -5.12 -12.22
C ILE A 162 8.68 -4.56 -11.40
N LEU A 163 7.62 -5.35 -11.17
CA LEU A 163 6.47 -4.91 -10.36
C LEU A 163 6.82 -4.73 -8.88
N CYS A 164 7.65 -5.64 -8.34
CA CYS A 164 8.18 -5.62 -6.99
C CYS A 164 9.66 -6.03 -7.04
N HIS A 165 10.52 -5.42 -6.21
CA HIS A 165 11.96 -5.70 -6.24
C HIS A 165 12.25 -7.17 -5.88
N PRO A 166 13.13 -7.90 -6.61
CA PRO A 166 13.25 -9.36 -6.51
C PRO A 166 13.57 -9.92 -5.10
N GLU A 167 14.26 -9.13 -4.27
CA GLU A 167 14.60 -9.48 -2.88
C GLU A 167 13.37 -9.56 -1.95
N PHE A 168 12.23 -9.01 -2.38
CA PHE A 168 10.98 -8.97 -1.61
C PHE A 168 9.84 -9.71 -2.33
N SER A 169 9.75 -9.66 -3.65
CA SER A 169 8.76 -10.46 -4.41
C SER A 169 8.92 -11.98 -4.21
N SER A 170 10.13 -12.43 -3.86
CA SER A 170 10.39 -13.83 -3.49
C SER A 170 9.94 -14.20 -2.06
N ARG A 171 9.65 -13.20 -1.21
CA ARG A 171 9.24 -13.34 0.20
C ARG A 171 7.75 -13.06 0.42
N ILE A 172 7.15 -12.21 -0.41
CA ILE A 172 5.75 -11.78 -0.32
C ILE A 172 4.86 -12.79 -1.07
N PRO A 173 3.90 -13.45 -0.41
CA PRO A 173 2.89 -14.26 -1.10
C PRO A 173 1.94 -13.36 -1.91
N LEU A 174 1.68 -13.79 -3.15
CA LEU A 174 0.72 -13.20 -4.07
C LEU A 174 -0.49 -14.15 -4.21
N TYR A 175 -1.67 -13.66 -3.86
CA TYR A 175 -2.93 -14.40 -4.00
C TYR A 175 -3.70 -13.90 -5.23
N VAL A 176 -4.13 -14.82 -6.10
CA VAL A 176 -4.82 -14.53 -7.37
C VAL A 176 -6.07 -15.41 -7.55
N PRO A 177 -7.01 -15.10 -8.46
CA PRO A 177 -8.20 -15.93 -8.63
C PRO A 177 -7.90 -17.38 -9.03
N ASP A 178 -8.80 -18.30 -8.68
CA ASP A 178 -8.65 -19.72 -9.01
C ASP A 178 -8.60 -19.94 -10.53
N GLY A 179 -7.54 -20.61 -10.99
CA GLY A 179 -7.21 -20.79 -12.40
C GLY A 179 -6.21 -19.76 -12.96
N SER A 180 -6.06 -18.58 -12.35
CA SER A 180 -5.19 -17.50 -12.86
C SER A 180 -3.68 -17.72 -12.62
N VAL A 181 -3.32 -18.63 -11.72
CA VAL A 181 -1.93 -18.80 -11.21
C VAL A 181 -0.88 -18.91 -12.32
N ASP A 182 -1.13 -19.70 -13.37
CA ASP A 182 -0.15 -19.90 -14.44
C ASP A 182 -0.05 -18.71 -15.42
N ALA A 183 -1.09 -17.88 -15.52
CA ALA A 183 -1.02 -16.60 -16.22
C ALA A 183 -0.10 -15.62 -15.47
N TYR A 184 -0.28 -15.48 -14.15
CA TYR A 184 0.57 -14.62 -13.30
C TYR A 184 2.02 -15.10 -13.24
N ARG A 185 2.27 -16.41 -13.19
CA ARG A 185 3.64 -17.00 -13.31
C ARG A 185 4.32 -16.68 -14.64
N SER A 186 3.55 -16.42 -15.70
CA SER A 186 4.06 -16.17 -17.04
C SER A 186 4.20 -14.68 -17.38
N ALA A 187 3.38 -13.82 -16.75
CA ALA A 187 3.27 -12.42 -17.11
C ALA A 187 4.48 -11.56 -16.68
N PRO A 188 4.89 -10.56 -17.48
CA PRO A 188 5.94 -9.61 -17.10
C PRO A 188 5.63 -8.91 -15.76
N GLY A 189 6.67 -8.65 -14.94
CA GLY A 189 6.55 -8.14 -13.57
C GLY A 189 5.94 -9.13 -12.56
N TRP A 190 4.77 -9.68 -12.85
CA TRP A 190 4.08 -10.64 -11.98
C TRP A 190 4.88 -11.93 -11.76
N LYS A 191 5.60 -12.40 -12.79
CA LYS A 191 6.56 -13.53 -12.71
C LYS A 191 7.70 -13.34 -11.72
N ASN A 192 7.90 -12.14 -11.15
CA ASN A 192 8.86 -11.93 -10.07
C ASN A 192 8.37 -12.45 -8.72
N PHE A 193 7.06 -12.63 -8.53
CA PHE A 193 6.51 -13.26 -7.32
C PHE A 193 6.70 -14.78 -7.40
N THR A 194 7.56 -15.34 -6.53
CA THR A 194 7.84 -16.79 -6.55
C THR A 194 6.87 -17.60 -5.69
N GLN A 195 6.04 -16.93 -4.89
CA GLN A 195 5.01 -17.50 -4.03
C GLN A 195 3.65 -17.04 -4.55
N ILE A 196 3.03 -17.83 -5.43
CA ILE A 196 1.71 -17.52 -6.03
C ILE A 196 0.72 -18.62 -5.66
N TYR A 197 -0.37 -18.20 -5.01
CA TYR A 197 -1.44 -19.03 -4.43
C TYR A 197 -2.81 -18.57 -4.95
N THR A 198 -3.87 -19.37 -4.76
CA THR A 198 -5.24 -18.96 -5.14
C THR A 198 -5.96 -18.20 -4.02
N LEU A 199 -7.05 -17.51 -4.36
CA LEU A 199 -7.95 -16.93 -3.36
C LEU A 199 -8.57 -18.03 -2.46
N SER A 200 -8.86 -19.21 -3.00
CA SER A 200 -9.29 -20.36 -2.19
C SER A 200 -8.23 -20.82 -1.18
N ASP A 201 -6.92 -20.71 -1.48
CA ASP A 201 -5.85 -20.97 -0.50
C ASP A 201 -5.87 -19.95 0.65
N LEU A 202 -6.21 -18.68 0.36
CA LEU A 202 -6.33 -17.63 1.39
C LEU A 202 -7.52 -17.91 2.31
N GLU A 203 -8.71 -18.19 1.76
CA GLU A 203 -9.90 -18.54 2.54
C GLU A 203 -9.66 -19.80 3.40
N ALA A 204 -9.08 -20.85 2.81
CA ALA A 204 -8.77 -22.10 3.51
C ALA A 204 -7.72 -21.96 4.62
N SER A 205 -6.86 -20.93 4.56
CA SER A 205 -5.85 -20.67 5.60
C SER A 205 -6.44 -20.11 6.90
N GLY A 206 -7.65 -19.54 6.85
CA GLY A 206 -8.25 -18.83 7.98
C GLY A 206 -7.55 -17.50 8.35
N ILE A 207 -6.59 -17.02 7.54
CA ILE A 207 -5.91 -15.73 7.70
C ILE A 207 -6.67 -14.61 6.96
N ASP A 208 -7.99 -14.78 6.87
CA ASP A 208 -8.91 -13.87 6.20
C ASP A 208 -9.27 -12.72 7.15
N ASN A 209 -8.69 -11.54 6.90
CA ASN A 209 -8.99 -10.34 7.68
C ASN A 209 -10.25 -9.70 7.08
N VAL A 210 -11.41 -10.30 7.39
CA VAL A 210 -12.66 -10.19 6.62
C VAL A 210 -13.19 -8.75 6.51
N SER A 211 -12.69 -8.01 5.52
CA SER A 211 -13.28 -6.76 5.03
C SER A 211 -14.49 -7.08 4.13
N SER A 212 -15.51 -7.69 4.74
CA SER A 212 -16.84 -7.82 4.13
C SER A 212 -17.70 -6.62 4.54
N ASP A 213 -18.45 -6.05 3.58
CA ASP A 213 -19.42 -4.96 3.80
C ASP A 213 -20.61 -5.40 4.68
N ILE A 214 -20.35 -5.64 5.96
CA ILE A 214 -21.34 -5.75 7.02
C ILE A 214 -21.16 -4.52 7.90
N GLN A 215 -22.20 -3.69 8.04
CA GLN A 215 -22.20 -2.66 9.08
C GLN A 215 -22.15 -3.35 10.44
N ALA A 216 -20.95 -3.39 11.03
CA ALA A 216 -20.68 -4.12 12.25
C ALA A 216 -21.56 -3.57 13.38
N VAL A 217 -22.50 -4.38 13.86
CA VAL A 217 -23.48 -3.98 14.87
C VAL A 217 -22.84 -4.11 16.25
N GLU A 218 -23.03 -3.11 17.11
CA GLU A 218 -22.59 -3.19 18.50
C GLU A 218 -23.24 -4.39 19.22
N THR A 219 -22.41 -5.32 19.70
CA THR A 219 -22.85 -6.53 20.42
C THR A 219 -22.71 -6.40 21.93
N GLY A 220 -21.97 -5.41 22.43
CA GLY A 220 -21.95 -5.07 23.86
C GLY A 220 -20.85 -4.09 24.26
N ARG A 221 -21.05 -3.43 25.41
CA ARG A 221 -20.11 -2.51 26.05
C ARG A 221 -19.59 -3.10 27.36
N TYR A 222 -18.29 -3.00 27.61
CA TYR A 222 -17.63 -3.59 28.78
C TYR A 222 -16.62 -2.63 29.43
N ASP A 223 -16.31 -2.84 30.71
CA ASP A 223 -15.16 -2.19 31.37
C ASP A 223 -13.83 -2.87 31.00
N ILE A 224 -12.71 -2.31 31.45
CA ILE A 224 -11.37 -2.88 31.24
C ILE A 224 -11.15 -4.25 31.89
N ASN A 225 -12.08 -4.71 32.75
CA ASN A 225 -12.07 -6.02 33.39
C ASN A 225 -13.02 -7.02 32.71
N GLY A 226 -13.66 -6.64 31.59
CA GLY A 226 -14.61 -7.47 30.84
C GLY A 226 -16.02 -7.57 31.44
N ARG A 227 -16.39 -6.69 32.39
CA ARG A 227 -17.73 -6.63 32.97
C ARG A 227 -18.64 -5.77 32.07
N PRO A 228 -19.90 -6.15 31.83
CA PRO A 228 -20.80 -5.33 31.02
C PRO A 228 -21.06 -3.97 31.68
N VAL A 229 -21.20 -2.91 30.88
CA VAL A 229 -21.49 -1.54 31.34
C VAL A 229 -22.65 -0.93 30.55
N ASP A 230 -23.34 0.02 31.18
CA ASP A 230 -24.45 0.79 30.60
C ASP A 230 -24.00 2.20 30.16
N GLY A 231 -24.97 3.03 29.76
CA GLY A 231 -24.74 4.40 29.30
C GLY A 231 -24.46 5.44 30.39
N GLU A 232 -24.51 5.09 31.68
CA GLU A 232 -24.11 5.98 32.78
C GLU A 232 -22.65 5.77 33.22
N TYR A 233 -22.00 4.69 32.75
CA TYR A 233 -20.60 4.39 33.03
C TYR A 233 -19.64 5.45 32.45
N ARG A 234 -18.68 5.89 33.27
CA ARG A 234 -17.65 6.87 32.90
C ARG A 234 -16.26 6.25 33.02
N GLY A 235 -15.45 6.40 31.98
CA GLY A 235 -14.14 5.77 31.87
C GLY A 235 -13.89 5.15 30.50
N VAL A 236 -12.92 4.23 30.43
CA VAL A 236 -12.61 3.48 29.20
C VAL A 236 -13.63 2.35 29.04
N VAL A 237 -14.41 2.42 27.96
CA VAL A 237 -15.38 1.41 27.54
C VAL A 237 -14.81 0.61 26.39
N VAL A 238 -14.88 -0.71 26.49
CA VAL A 238 -14.53 -1.66 25.45
C VAL A 238 -15.82 -2.01 24.70
N VAL A 239 -15.96 -1.53 23.47
CA VAL A 239 -17.12 -1.80 22.60
C VAL A 239 -16.79 -2.99 21.70
N ARG A 240 -17.66 -4.00 21.66
CA ARG A 240 -17.56 -5.16 20.77
C ARG A 240 -18.59 -5.06 19.66
N TYR A 241 -18.25 -5.61 18.50
CA TYR A 241 -19.09 -5.60 17.30
C TYR A 241 -19.36 -7.01 16.76
N SER A 242 -20.27 -7.13 15.80
CA SER A 242 -20.75 -8.41 15.24
C SER A 242 -19.77 -9.08 14.28
N ASP A 243 -18.79 -8.34 13.77
CA ASP A 243 -17.63 -8.80 12.98
C ASP A 243 -16.49 -9.36 13.87
N GLY A 244 -16.63 -9.27 15.20
CA GLY A 244 -15.59 -9.61 16.17
C GLY A 244 -14.59 -8.49 16.46
N SER A 245 -14.70 -7.32 15.81
CA SER A 245 -13.85 -6.17 16.08
C SER A 245 -14.15 -5.56 17.45
N VAL A 246 -13.15 -4.87 18.00
CA VAL A 246 -13.19 -4.29 19.35
C VAL A 246 -12.60 -2.89 19.34
N ARG A 247 -13.37 -1.90 19.82
CA ARG A 247 -12.94 -0.51 19.95
C ARG A 247 -12.85 -0.10 21.42
N LYS A 248 -12.04 0.92 21.71
CA LYS A 248 -11.91 1.52 23.04
C LYS A 248 -12.39 2.96 22.96
N GLU A 249 -13.46 3.28 23.68
CA GLU A 249 -14.07 4.61 23.74
C GLU A 249 -13.90 5.22 25.13
N LEU A 250 -13.86 6.54 25.24
CA LEU A 250 -13.84 7.25 26.53
C LEU A 250 -15.23 7.83 26.81
N ALA A 251 -16.03 7.13 27.60
CA ALA A 251 -17.32 7.64 28.09
C ALA A 251 -17.09 8.71 29.18
N ARG A 252 -17.83 9.82 29.12
CA ARG A 252 -17.56 11.06 29.87
C ARG A 252 -18.73 11.50 30.75
#